data_AF-A0A3S1CBD4-F1
#
_entry.id   AF-A0A3S1CBD4-F1
#
_cell.length_a   1.000
_cell.length_b   1.000
_cell.length_c   1.000
_cell.angle_alpha   90.00
_cell.angle_beta   90.00
_cell.angle_gamma   90.00
#
_symmetry.space_group_name_H-M   'P 1'
#
loop_
_entity.id
_entity.type
_entity.pdbx_description
1 polymer ?
#
loop_
_entity_poly.entity_id
_entity_poly.type
_entity_poly.pdbx_seq_one_letter_code
_entity_poly.pdbx_strand_id
1 'polypeptide(L)' 'MKIDELDLFMLMDASDIEYTNLPEDMLVKLALCDELYITNYALAELSARDSNQASVVGWEILSTLKGDYYLQTAALNVLF' A
#
# COMPACT_ATOMS: atom_id res chain seq x y z
N MET A 1 -5.78 24.58 6.33
CA MET A 1 -5.40 23.17 6.23
C MET A 1 -4.84 22.97 4.84
N LYS A 2 -3.55 22.65 4.68
CA LYS A 2 -3.04 22.22 3.38
C LYS A 2 -3.34 20.73 3.31
N ILE A 3 -4.24 20.34 2.42
CA ILE A 3 -4.47 18.94 2.09
C ILE A 3 -3.26 18.53 1.25
N ASP A 4 -2.53 17.51 1.68
CA ASP A 4 -1.43 16.97 0.89
C ASP A 4 -1.94 15.91 -0.10
N GLU A 5 -1.07 15.44 -0.98
CA GLU A 5 -1.45 14.51 -2.03
C GLU A 5 -1.87 13.14 -1.50
N LEU A 6 -1.33 12.73 -0.34
CA LEU A 6 -1.71 11.48 0.32
C LEU A 6 -3.15 11.57 0.85
N ASP A 7 -3.49 12.69 1.49
CA ASP A 7 -4.85 12.96 1.98
C ASP A 7 -5.88 12.91 0.84
N LEU A 8 -5.52 13.38 -0.36
CA LEU A 8 -6.41 13.34 -1.53
C LEU A 8 -6.70 11.89 -1.96
N PHE A 9 -5.67 11.05 -2.03
CA PHE A 9 -5.85 9.64 -2.40
C PHE A 9 -6.69 8.88 -1.37
N MET A 10 -6.53 9.17 -0.08
CA MET A 10 -7.33 8.53 0.97
C MET A 10 -8.83 8.88 0.92
N LEU A 11 -9.22 9.92 0.17
CA LEU A 11 -10.62 10.29 -0.05
C LEU A 11 -11.22 9.66 -1.33
N MET A 12 -10.40 8.99 -2.15
CA MET A 12 -10.84 8.36 -3.39
C MET A 12 -11.23 6.90 -3.16
N ASP A 13 -12.10 6.38 -4.02
CA ASP A 13 -12.29 4.93 -4.10
C ASP A 13 -10.99 4.28 -4.57
N ALA A 14 -10.61 3.18 -3.92
CA ALA A 14 -9.33 2.54 -4.17
C ALA A 14 -9.16 2.10 -5.64
N SER A 15 -10.26 1.83 -6.36
CA SER A 15 -10.24 1.48 -7.79
C SER A 15 -9.97 2.64 -8.74
N ASP A 16 -10.15 3.88 -8.28
CA ASP A 16 -10.05 5.08 -9.10
C ASP A 16 -8.64 5.66 -9.11
N ILE A 17 -7.75 5.13 -8.27
CA ILE A 17 -6.36 5.55 -8.15
C ILE A 17 -5.52 4.82 -9.21
N GLU A 18 -4.79 5.56 -10.04
CA GLU A 18 -3.88 5.00 -11.04
C GLU A 18 -2.51 4.65 -10.42
N TYR A 19 -2.45 3.59 -9.62
CA TYR A 19 -1.22 3.18 -8.90
C TYR A 19 0.00 3.00 -9.82
N THR A 20 -0.22 2.50 -11.04
CA THR A 20 0.82 2.29 -12.07
C THR A 20 1.57 3.57 -12.45
N ASN A 21 0.97 4.74 -12.25
CA ASN A 21 1.56 6.04 -12.56
C ASN A 21 2.17 6.72 -11.33
N LEU A 22 1.96 6.18 -10.13
CA LEU A 22 2.48 6.78 -8.89
C LEU A 22 3.97 6.47 -8.69
N PRO A 23 4.73 7.43 -8.15
CA PRO A 23 6.11 7.19 -7.75
C PRO A 23 6.16 6.23 -6.55
N GLU A 24 7.28 5.52 -6.43
CA GLU A 24 7.45 4.46 -5.43
C GLU A 24 7.29 4.95 -3.99
N ASP A 25 7.74 6.17 -3.68
CA ASP A 25 7.61 6.75 -2.34
C ASP A 25 6.15 7.04 -1.97
N MET A 26 5.31 7.41 -2.94
CA MET A 26 3.88 7.56 -2.75
C MET A 26 3.20 6.20 -2.54
N LEU A 27 3.59 5.19 -3.32
CA LEU A 27 3.09 3.83 -3.13
C LEU A 27 3.41 3.28 -1.74
N VAL A 28 4.61 3.52 -1.22
CA VAL A 28 4.96 3.14 0.16
C VAL A 28 4.05 3.82 1.18
N LYS A 29 3.80 5.14 1.04
CA LYS A 29 2.89 5.86 1.94
C LYS A 29 1.47 5.32 1.89
N LEU A 30 0.96 5.04 0.69
CA LEU A 30 -0.37 4.46 0.50
C LEU A 30 -0.45 3.02 1.04
N ALA A 31 0.61 2.22 0.87
CA ALA A 31 0.69 0.86 1.38
C ALA A 31 0.84 0.77 2.91
N LEU A 32 1.07 1.91 3.58
CA LEU A 32 1.12 2.03 5.03
C LEU A 32 0.02 2.95 5.58
N CYS A 33 -0.93 3.39 4.76
CA CYS A 33 -2.05 4.22 5.22
C CYS A 33 -3.12 3.38 5.93
N ASP A 34 -4.15 4.03 6.48
CA ASP A 34 -5.20 3.35 7.24
C ASP A 34 -6.34 2.79 6.37
N GLU A 35 -6.37 3.15 5.08
CA GLU A 35 -7.36 2.66 4.13
C GLU A 35 -6.95 1.28 3.58
N LEU A 36 -7.67 0.24 4.00
CA LEU A 36 -7.33 -1.17 3.76
C LEU A 36 -7.20 -1.52 2.27
N TYR A 37 -8.14 -1.06 1.44
CA TYR A 37 -8.13 -1.38 0.01
C TYR A 37 -7.00 -0.64 -0.71
N ILE A 38 -6.82 0.65 -0.41
CA ILE A 38 -5.71 1.45 -0.94
C ILE A 38 -4.38 0.81 -0.58
N THR A 39 -4.25 0.38 0.68
CA THR A 39 -3.07 -0.32 1.18
C THR A 39 -2.78 -1.59 0.37
N ASN A 40 -3.81 -2.42 0.12
CA ASN A 40 -3.66 -3.65 -0.64
C ASN A 40 -3.24 -3.41 -2.10
N TYR A 41 -3.87 -2.45 -2.79
CA TYR A 41 -3.51 -2.12 -4.17
C TYR A 41 -2.11 -1.52 -4.28
N ALA A 42 -1.72 -0.63 -3.36
CA ALA A 42 -0.39 -0.05 -3.35
C ALA A 42 0.70 -1.09 -3.06
N LEU A 43 0.46 -2.02 -2.12
CA LEU A 43 1.36 -3.14 -1.87
C LEU A 43 1.47 -4.07 -3.07
N ALA A 44 0.35 -4.39 -3.72
CA ALA A 44 0.33 -5.22 -4.92
C ALA A 44 1.11 -4.57 -6.07
N GLU A 45 0.98 -3.26 -6.26
CA GLU A 45 1.73 -2.51 -7.28
C GLU A 45 3.24 -2.50 -6.97
N LEU A 46 3.64 -2.28 -5.71
CA LEU A 46 5.06 -2.39 -5.31
C LEU A 46 5.61 -3.78 -5.62
N SER A 47 4.86 -4.83 -5.30
CA SER A 47 5.24 -6.22 -5.60
C SER A 47 5.30 -6.49 -7.10
N ALA A 48 4.36 -5.98 -7.89
CA ALA A 48 4.32 -6.17 -9.34
C ALA A 48 5.50 -5.49 -10.05
N ARG A 49 6.08 -4.44 -9.43
CA ARG A 49 7.29 -3.76 -9.89
C ARG A 49 8.60 -4.40 -9.44
N ASP A 50 8.54 -5.53 -8.72
CA ASP A 50 9.70 -6.13 -8.06
C ASP A 50 10.46 -5.12 -7.16
N SER A 51 9.74 -4.17 -6.55
CA SER A 51 10.34 -3.16 -5.68
C SER A 51 10.84 -3.81 -4.38
N ASN A 52 12.07 -3.46 -3.98
CA ASN A 52 12.61 -3.84 -2.67
C ASN A 52 11.76 -3.30 -1.50
N GLN A 53 11.00 -2.22 -1.71
CA GLN A 53 10.11 -1.67 -0.68
C GLN A 53 8.91 -2.58 -0.42
N ALA A 54 8.50 -3.43 -1.38
CA ALA A 54 7.39 -4.37 -1.19
C ALA A 54 7.64 -5.28 0.02
N SER A 55 8.83 -5.86 0.14
CA SER A 55 9.18 -6.72 1.28
C SER A 55 9.31 -5.94 2.59
N VAL A 56 9.78 -4.69 2.54
CA VAL A 56 9.88 -3.82 3.74
C VAL A 56 8.48 -3.51 4.28
N VAL A 57 7.58 -3.06 3.40
CA VAL A 57 6.18 -2.76 3.74
C VAL A 57 5.44 -4.03 4.18
N GLY A 58 5.65 -5.16 3.50
CA GLY A 58 5.07 -6.45 3.89
C GLY A 58 5.45 -6.85 5.32
N TRP A 59 6.73 -6.70 5.70
CA TRP A 59 7.16 -6.89 7.08
C TRP A 59 6.50 -5.93 8.05
N GLU A 60 6.39 -4.65 7.70
CA GLU A 60 5.78 -3.63 8.55
C GLU A 60 4.30 -3.93 8.84
N ILE A 61 3.53 -4.30 7.82
CA ILE A 61 2.13 -4.73 7.94
C ILE A 61 2.00 -5.89 8.93
N LEU A 62 2.83 -6.93 8.77
CA LEU A 62 2.80 -8.11 9.64
C LEU A 62 3.23 -7.79 11.09
N SER A 63 4.21 -6.90 11.26
CA SER A 63 4.72 -6.51 12.59
C SER A 63 3.77 -5.62 13.40
N THR A 64 2.94 -4.85 12.72
CA THR A 64 1.99 -3.92 13.34
C THR A 64 0.59 -4.52 13.51
N LEU A 65 0.38 -5.77 13.05
CA LEU A 65 -0.94 -6.42 12.94
C LEU A 65 -1.97 -5.53 12.24
N LYS A 66 -1.50 -4.68 11.31
CA LYS A 66 -2.36 -3.74 10.57
C LYS A 66 -3.19 -4.51 9.54
N GLY A 67 -4.47 -4.16 9.46
CA GLY A 67 -5.42 -4.71 8.49
C GLY A 67 -6.01 -6.07 8.83
N ASP A 68 -6.75 -6.62 7.88
CA ASP A 68 -7.45 -7.89 8.01
C ASP A 68 -6.59 -9.09 7.56
N TYR A 69 -7.16 -10.31 7.66
CA TYR A 69 -6.48 -11.53 7.22
C TYR A 69 -6.09 -11.50 5.72
N TYR A 70 -6.82 -10.76 4.89
CA TYR A 70 -6.51 -10.64 3.47
C TYR A 70 -5.25 -9.80 3.27
N LEU A 71 -5.14 -8.65 3.95
CA LEU A 71 -3.94 -7.82 3.87
C LEU A 71 -2.72 -8.57 4.43
N GLN A 72 -2.87 -9.31 5.54
CA GLN A 72 -1.79 -10.13 6.09
C GLN A 72 -1.36 -11.23 5.12
N THR A 73 -2.32 -11.84 4.39
CA THR A 73 -2.02 -12.84 3.35
C THR A 73 -1.28 -12.21 2.18
N ALA A 74 -1.68 -11.00 1.74
CA ALA A 74 -0.97 -10.26 0.70
C ALA A 74 0.47 -9.97 1.11
N ALA A 75 0.68 -9.49 2.35
CA ALA A 75 2.02 -9.25 2.89
C ALA A 75 2.88 -10.53 2.95
N LEU A 76 2.30 -11.67 3.34
CA LEU A 76 3.02 -12.96 3.30
C LEU A 76 3.42 -13.38 1.88
N ASN A 77 2.53 -13.21 0.89
CA ASN A 77 2.82 -13.54 -0.51
C ASN A 77 3.91 -12.65 -1.13
N VAL A 78 4.09 -11.44 -0.61
CA VAL A 78 5.19 -10.56 -1.03
C VAL A 78 6.54 -11.02 -0.45
N LEU A 79 6.52 -11.73 0.68
CA LEU A 79 7.73 -12.15 1.39
C LEU A 79 8.22 -13.56 1.00
N PHE A 80 7.34 -14.43 0.49
CA PHE A 80 7.60 -15.85 0.24
C PHE A 80 7.01 -16.32 -1.08
#